data_AF-A0A7L4NGI6-F1
#
_entry.id   AF-A0A7L4NGI6-F1
#
_cell.length_a   1.000
_cell.length_b   1.000
_cell.length_c   1.000
_cell.angle_alpha   90.00
_cell.angle_beta   90.00
_cell.angle_gamma   90.00
#
_symmetry.space_group_name_H-M   'P 1'
#
loop_
_entity.id
_entity.type
_entity.pdbx_description
1 polymer ?
#
loop_
_entity_poly.entity_id
_entity_poly.type
_entity_poly.pdbx_seq_one_letter_code
_entity_poly.pdbx_strand_id
1 'polypeptide(L)'
;MDKNFQEEFTEMIKFTPPLYKQRYQFIKDLVGKYKPKKVADLGCADCTLLWMLKFCSCIEVLVGLDICANVMKEKMHRLSPLPADYLQPSERSLTVTLHHGSVAQKDPCMLGFDLVTCIELIEHLEESELLKFPEVVFGFMAPSTVVISTPNSEFNHLLPGVTSFRHPDHRFEWNRRQFQNWALEVAGHYDYSVEFTGVGHPPTGMETVGFCTQIGVFVRKYPRNSEFPQAENPTEAVYKTV
;
A
#
# COMPACT_ATOMS: atom_id res chain seq x y z
N MET A 1 38.61 11.76 22.54
CA MET A 1 37.87 11.15 23.66
C MET A 1 36.44 11.10 23.16
N ASP A 2 36.09 10.14 22.30
CA ASP A 2 34.84 10.21 21.52
C ASP A 2 34.22 8.82 21.36
N LYS A 3 34.26 8.02 22.42
CA LYS A 3 33.52 6.75 22.48
C LYS A 3 32.19 6.86 23.25
N ASN A 4 31.97 7.96 23.99
CA ASN A 4 30.78 8.12 24.83
C ASN A 4 29.53 8.66 24.10
N PHE A 5 29.64 9.21 22.89
CA PHE A 5 28.47 9.75 22.18
C PHE A 5 27.64 8.69 21.42
N GLN A 6 28.17 7.49 21.22
CA GLN A 6 27.46 6.40 20.52
C GLN A 6 26.72 5.45 21.46
N GLU A 7 27.03 5.43 22.76
CA GLU A 7 26.43 4.48 23.71
C GLU A 7 25.12 4.96 24.34
N GLU A 8 24.78 6.26 24.29
CA GLU A 8 23.57 6.80 24.94
C GLU A 8 22.28 6.71 24.10
N PHE A 9 22.34 6.36 22.81
CA PHE A 9 21.17 6.39 21.92
C PHE A 9 20.57 5.02 21.58
N THR A 10 20.99 3.94 22.24
CA THR A 10 20.34 2.62 22.11
C THR A 10 19.16 2.44 23.08
N GLU A 11 18.39 3.50 23.34
CA GLU A 11 16.98 3.28 23.70
C GLU A 11 16.33 2.53 22.53
N MET A 12 15.77 1.35 22.80
CA MET A 12 15.05 0.57 21.78
C MET A 12 14.06 1.49 21.07
N ILE A 13 14.29 1.77 19.78
CA ILE A 13 13.37 2.58 18.98
C ILE A 13 12.00 1.93 19.02
N LYS A 14 11.06 2.62 19.65
CA LYS A 14 9.67 2.21 19.78
C LYS A 14 8.78 3.29 19.21
N PHE A 15 7.99 2.91 18.22
CA PHE A 15 6.98 3.78 17.65
C PHE A 15 5.69 3.69 18.47
N THR A 16 5.20 4.85 18.94
CA THR A 16 3.90 4.97 19.60
C THR A 16 3.03 5.97 18.81
N PRO A 17 1.99 5.52 18.10
CA PRO A 17 1.52 4.13 17.99
C PRO A 17 2.48 3.25 17.14
N PRO A 18 2.34 1.91 17.19
CA PRO A 18 3.14 1.00 16.37
C PRO A 18 3.14 1.37 14.89
N LEU A 19 4.26 1.12 14.19
CA LEU A 19 4.49 1.61 12.83
C LEU A 19 3.41 1.18 11.83
N TYR A 20 2.94 -0.08 11.90
CA TYR A 20 1.86 -0.56 11.03
C TYR A 20 0.55 0.22 11.23
N LYS A 21 0.25 0.67 12.46
CA LYS A 21 -0.92 1.52 12.74
C LYS A 21 -0.73 2.92 12.16
N GLN A 22 0.49 3.46 12.20
CA GLN A 22 0.78 4.75 11.56
C GLN A 22 0.58 4.68 10.05
N ARG A 23 1.04 3.61 9.39
CA ARG A 23 0.80 3.38 7.95
C ARG A 23 -0.70 3.34 7.63
N TYR A 24 -1.47 2.57 8.40
CA TYR A 24 -2.91 2.49 8.17
C TYR A 24 -3.60 3.84 8.44
N GLN A 25 -3.25 4.53 9.52
CA GLN A 25 -3.79 5.86 9.80
C GLN A 25 -3.50 6.85 8.66
N PHE A 26 -2.29 6.82 8.08
CA PHE A 26 -1.95 7.62 6.91
C PHE A 26 -2.90 7.37 5.73
N ILE A 27 -3.21 6.10 5.42
CA ILE A 27 -4.19 5.75 4.37
C ILE A 27 -5.59 6.23 4.73
N LYS A 28 -6.00 6.09 5.98
CA LYS A 28 -7.32 6.58 6.45
C LYS A 28 -7.44 8.09 6.29
N ASP A 29 -6.38 8.84 6.56
CA ASP A 29 -6.34 10.29 6.39
C ASP A 29 -6.45 10.68 4.91
N LEU A 30 -5.78 9.94 4.02
CA LEU A 30 -5.93 10.12 2.57
C LEU A 30 -7.35 9.80 2.09
N VAL A 31 -7.99 8.75 2.61
CA VAL A 31 -9.40 8.45 2.33
C VAL A 31 -10.30 9.58 2.82
N GLY A 32 -10.05 10.15 4.00
CA GLY A 32 -10.78 11.32 4.50
C GLY A 32 -10.62 12.56 3.61
N LYS A 33 -9.42 12.77 3.05
CA LYS A 33 -9.09 13.88 2.15
C LYS A 33 -9.72 13.73 0.77
N TYR A 34 -9.53 12.59 0.12
CA TYR A 34 -9.93 12.37 -1.29
C TYR A 34 -11.32 11.76 -1.45
N LYS A 35 -11.88 11.17 -0.40
CA LYS A 35 -13.19 10.51 -0.38
C LYS A 35 -13.40 9.54 -1.57
N PRO A 36 -12.49 8.58 -1.80
CA PRO A 36 -12.62 7.60 -2.87
C PRO A 36 -13.87 6.73 -2.67
N LYS A 37 -14.51 6.34 -3.78
CA LYS A 37 -15.64 5.40 -3.79
C LYS A 37 -15.18 3.97 -4.00
N LYS A 38 -14.18 3.74 -4.84
CA LYS A 38 -13.61 2.41 -5.10
C LYS A 38 -12.16 2.34 -4.60
N VAL A 39 -11.91 1.48 -3.62
CA VAL A 39 -10.59 1.31 -2.99
C VAL A 39 -10.13 -0.14 -3.12
N ALA A 40 -8.90 -0.34 -3.58
CA ALA A 40 -8.26 -1.66 -3.61
C ALA A 40 -6.99 -1.65 -2.75
N ASP A 41 -6.79 -2.70 -1.96
CA ASP A 41 -5.56 -2.96 -1.20
C ASP A 41 -4.86 -4.18 -1.77
N LEU A 42 -3.68 -3.97 -2.36
CA LEU A 42 -2.85 -5.01 -2.96
C LEU A 42 -1.81 -5.46 -1.93
N GLY A 43 -1.78 -6.76 -1.63
CA GLY A 43 -1.07 -7.30 -0.46
C GLY A 43 -1.87 -7.12 0.83
N CYS A 44 -3.18 -7.37 0.80
CA CYS A 44 -4.07 -7.05 1.92
C CYS A 44 -3.90 -7.93 3.16
N ALA A 45 -3.13 -9.02 3.06
CA ALA A 45 -2.73 -9.92 4.14
C ALA A 45 -3.91 -10.29 5.08
N ASP A 46 -3.86 -9.86 6.34
CA ASP A 46 -4.83 -10.17 7.39
C ASP A 46 -6.11 -9.31 7.33
N CYS A 47 -6.26 -8.52 6.26
CA CYS A 47 -7.38 -7.62 5.98
C CYS A 47 -7.57 -6.50 7.01
N THR A 48 -6.57 -6.19 7.85
CA THR A 48 -6.72 -5.16 8.90
C THR A 48 -6.93 -3.76 8.31
N LEU A 49 -6.25 -3.41 7.21
CA LEU A 49 -6.49 -2.13 6.52
C LEU A 49 -7.91 -2.07 5.95
N LEU A 50 -8.35 -3.11 5.23
CA LEU A 50 -9.71 -3.23 4.71
C LEU A 50 -10.76 -3.10 5.81
N TRP A 51 -10.57 -3.79 6.93
CA TRP A 51 -11.47 -3.71 8.08
C TRP A 51 -11.58 -2.28 8.63
N MET A 52 -10.48 -1.55 8.70
CA MET A 52 -10.49 -0.16 9.14
C MET A 52 -11.20 0.76 8.12
N LEU A 53 -10.99 0.53 6.83
CA LEU A 53 -11.56 1.34 5.75
C LEU A 53 -13.06 1.09 5.54
N LYS A 54 -13.58 -0.09 5.88
CA LYS A 54 -15.02 -0.43 5.72
C LYS A 54 -15.96 0.56 6.41
N PHE A 55 -15.48 1.20 7.49
CA PHE A 55 -16.21 2.20 8.26
C PHE A 55 -16.18 3.61 7.67
N CYS A 56 -15.43 3.83 6.58
CA CYS A 56 -15.39 5.12 5.89
C CYS A 56 -16.59 5.25 4.94
N SER A 57 -17.52 6.14 5.25
CA SER A 57 -18.81 6.27 4.56
C SER A 57 -18.75 6.69 3.09
N CYS A 58 -17.59 7.11 2.57
CA CYS A 58 -17.41 7.42 1.14
C CYS A 58 -17.15 6.18 0.26
N ILE A 59 -16.61 5.08 0.80
CA ILE A 59 -16.14 3.91 0.02
C ILE A 59 -17.29 2.96 -0.35
N GLU A 60 -17.75 2.89 -1.57
CA GLU A 60 -18.84 1.99 -2.01
C GLU A 60 -18.32 0.58 -2.39
N VAL A 61 -17.07 0.48 -2.84
CA VAL A 61 -16.42 -0.78 -3.24
C VAL A 61 -15.05 -0.88 -2.59
N LEU A 62 -14.81 -2.00 -1.91
CA LEU A 62 -13.56 -2.28 -1.22
C LEU A 62 -13.03 -3.66 -1.66
N VAL A 63 -11.83 -3.70 -2.23
CA VAL A 63 -11.23 -4.93 -2.73
C VAL A 63 -9.91 -5.21 -2.03
N GLY A 64 -9.70 -6.47 -1.63
CA GLY A 64 -8.40 -6.98 -1.20
C GLY A 64 -7.85 -7.97 -2.23
N LEU A 65 -6.57 -7.85 -2.55
CA LEU A 65 -5.84 -8.83 -3.36
C LEU A 65 -4.64 -9.34 -2.56
N ASP A 66 -4.47 -10.66 -2.50
CA ASP A 66 -3.27 -11.27 -1.90
C ASP A 66 -2.94 -12.63 -2.52
N ILE A 67 -1.66 -13.01 -2.53
CA ILE A 67 -1.20 -14.34 -2.94
C ILE A 67 -1.47 -15.41 -1.87
N CYS A 68 -1.64 -15.00 -0.61
CA CYS A 68 -1.84 -15.88 0.54
C CYS A 68 -3.34 -16.03 0.88
N ALA A 69 -4.07 -16.83 0.10
CA ALA A 69 -5.51 -17.05 0.30
C ALA A 69 -5.87 -17.55 1.72
N ASN A 70 -5.00 -18.33 2.37
CA ASN A 70 -5.25 -18.86 3.71
C ASN A 70 -5.34 -17.75 4.76
N VAL A 71 -4.44 -16.76 4.71
CA VAL A 71 -4.43 -15.62 5.65
C VAL A 71 -5.73 -14.81 5.51
N MET A 72 -6.17 -14.57 4.27
CA MET A 72 -7.44 -13.91 4.00
C MET A 72 -8.64 -14.71 4.56
N LYS A 73 -8.72 -16.02 4.29
CA LYS A 73 -9.83 -16.88 4.76
C LYS A 73 -9.96 -16.89 6.28
N GLU A 74 -8.85 -16.90 7.00
CA GLU A 74 -8.85 -16.88 8.47
C GLU A 74 -9.42 -15.58 9.03
N LYS A 75 -9.29 -14.45 8.33
CA LYS A 75 -9.61 -13.11 8.83
C LYS A 75 -10.81 -12.44 8.17
N MET A 76 -11.31 -12.99 7.06
CA MET A 76 -12.38 -12.39 6.26
C MET A 76 -13.68 -12.14 7.03
N HIS A 77 -13.95 -12.93 8.08
CA HIS A 77 -15.13 -12.75 8.96
C HIS A 77 -15.18 -11.36 9.62
N ARG A 78 -14.04 -10.67 9.75
CA ARG A 78 -13.98 -9.29 10.28
C ARG A 78 -14.62 -8.28 9.31
N LEU A 79 -14.65 -8.60 8.02
CA LEU A 79 -15.19 -7.75 6.96
C LEU A 79 -16.72 -7.88 6.84
N SER A 80 -17.32 -8.93 7.39
CA SER A 80 -18.77 -9.13 7.40
C SER A 80 -19.52 -7.95 8.05
N PRO A 81 -20.78 -7.71 7.64
CA PRO A 81 -21.63 -6.72 8.29
C PRO A 81 -21.74 -6.98 9.80
N LEU A 82 -21.73 -5.92 10.59
CA LEU A 82 -21.93 -6.00 12.03
C LEU A 82 -23.43 -6.19 12.33
N PRO A 83 -23.80 -6.72 13.51
CA PRO A 83 -25.20 -6.83 13.92
C PRO A 83 -25.97 -5.49 13.81
N ALA A 84 -25.28 -4.38 14.11
CA ALA A 84 -25.86 -3.04 13.98
C ALA A 84 -26.25 -2.67 12.54
N ASP A 85 -25.52 -3.17 11.53
CA ASP A 85 -25.81 -2.90 10.11
C ASP A 85 -27.12 -3.56 9.66
N TYR A 86 -27.53 -4.65 10.32
CA TYR A 86 -28.84 -5.30 10.07
C TYR A 86 -29.98 -4.62 10.82
N LEU A 87 -29.71 -4.12 12.04
CA LEU A 87 -30.72 -3.44 12.87
C LEU A 87 -31.00 -2.01 12.38
N GLN A 88 -29.98 -1.35 11.82
CA GLN A 88 -30.04 0.01 11.29
C GLN A 88 -29.31 0.05 9.93
N PRO A 89 -29.94 -0.49 8.87
CA PRO A 89 -29.32 -0.53 7.55
C PRO A 89 -29.06 0.89 7.04
N SER A 90 -27.84 1.11 6.56
CA SER A 90 -27.46 2.36 5.90
C SER A 90 -28.04 2.40 4.48
N GLU A 91 -28.38 3.60 3.98
CA GLU A 91 -28.67 3.81 2.55
C GLU A 91 -27.45 3.50 1.65
N ARG A 92 -26.26 3.55 2.24
CA ARG A 92 -25.00 3.22 1.57
C ARG A 92 -24.88 1.71 1.39
N SER A 93 -24.74 1.28 0.13
CA SER A 93 -24.29 -0.07 -0.20
C SER A 93 -22.75 -0.12 -0.19
N LEU A 94 -22.19 -1.03 0.61
CA LEU A 94 -20.76 -1.34 0.61
C LEU A 94 -20.58 -2.77 0.12
N THR A 95 -19.81 -2.94 -0.94
CA THR A 95 -19.36 -4.26 -1.40
C THR A 95 -17.91 -4.47 -0.99
N VAL A 96 -17.63 -5.59 -0.31
CA VAL A 96 -16.26 -6.01 0.03
C VAL A 96 -15.96 -7.33 -0.68
N THR A 97 -14.86 -7.41 -1.41
CA THR A 97 -14.46 -8.62 -2.14
C THR A 97 -12.99 -8.92 -1.93
N LEU A 98 -12.66 -10.18 -1.69
CA LEU A 98 -11.29 -10.66 -1.54
C LEU A 98 -10.92 -11.55 -2.73
N HIS A 99 -9.77 -11.29 -3.33
CA HIS A 99 -9.26 -11.97 -4.49
C HIS A 99 -7.91 -12.62 -4.18
N HIS A 100 -7.78 -13.88 -4.55
CA HIS A 100 -6.52 -14.60 -4.57
C HIS A 100 -5.88 -14.48 -5.96
N GLY A 101 -4.71 -13.87 -6.03
CA GLY A 101 -3.97 -13.61 -7.27
C GLY A 101 -2.68 -12.82 -7.03
N SER A 102 -1.87 -12.64 -8.08
CA SER A 102 -0.64 -11.84 -8.02
C SER A 102 -0.83 -10.44 -8.60
N VAL A 103 -0.19 -9.45 -7.99
CA VAL A 103 -0.12 -8.06 -8.47
C VAL A 103 0.64 -7.91 -9.79
N ALA A 104 1.35 -8.95 -10.22
CA ALA A 104 2.02 -9.01 -11.51
C ALA A 104 1.10 -9.49 -12.65
N GLN A 105 -0.19 -9.74 -12.37
CA GLN A 105 -1.18 -10.19 -13.35
C GLN A 105 -2.27 -9.12 -13.52
N LYS A 106 -2.67 -8.87 -14.77
CA LYS A 106 -3.80 -8.00 -15.11
C LYS A 106 -5.12 -8.76 -14.90
N ASP A 107 -6.04 -8.19 -14.15
CA ASP A 107 -7.41 -8.71 -14.05
C ASP A 107 -8.43 -7.58 -14.25
N PRO A 108 -9.41 -7.73 -15.18
CA PRO A 108 -10.43 -6.70 -15.43
C PRO A 108 -11.20 -6.24 -14.19
N CYS A 109 -11.31 -7.06 -13.13
CA CYS A 109 -11.99 -6.67 -11.90
C CYS A 109 -11.31 -5.50 -11.18
N MET A 110 -10.04 -5.22 -11.51
CA MET A 110 -9.22 -4.16 -10.91
C MET A 110 -9.27 -2.83 -11.67
N LEU A 111 -10.11 -2.72 -12.71
CA LEU A 111 -10.29 -1.50 -13.47
C LEU A 111 -11.22 -0.52 -12.74
N GLY A 112 -10.99 0.79 -12.93
CA GLY A 112 -11.94 1.80 -12.48
C GLY A 112 -11.82 2.24 -11.03
N PHE A 113 -10.73 1.89 -10.33
CA PHE A 113 -10.53 2.26 -8.93
C PHE A 113 -10.13 3.73 -8.75
N ASP A 114 -10.56 4.33 -7.64
CA ASP A 114 -10.17 5.69 -7.28
C ASP A 114 -8.85 5.69 -6.50
N LEU A 115 -8.70 4.75 -5.58
CA LEU A 115 -7.50 4.59 -4.74
C LEU A 115 -7.02 3.14 -4.76
N VAL A 116 -5.73 2.95 -4.99
CA VAL A 116 -5.04 1.67 -4.85
C VAL A 116 -3.93 1.82 -3.82
N THR A 117 -3.88 0.92 -2.84
CA THR A 117 -2.85 0.88 -1.80
C THR A 117 -1.97 -0.35 -1.96
N CYS A 118 -0.66 -0.15 -1.84
CA CYS A 118 0.36 -1.19 -1.87
C CYS A 118 1.28 -0.96 -0.66
N ILE A 119 0.86 -1.44 0.50
CA ILE A 119 1.47 -1.09 1.80
C ILE A 119 2.42 -2.19 2.23
N GLU A 120 3.73 -1.91 2.21
CA GLU A 120 4.80 -2.89 2.51
C GLU A 120 4.67 -4.13 1.60
N LEU A 121 4.54 -3.90 0.29
CA LEU A 121 4.32 -4.95 -0.70
C LEU A 121 5.53 -5.13 -1.62
N ILE A 122 6.04 -4.03 -2.18
CA ILE A 122 6.95 -4.10 -3.32
C ILE A 122 8.27 -4.80 -2.96
N GLU A 123 8.73 -4.70 -1.71
CA GLU A 123 9.92 -5.37 -1.18
C GLU A 123 9.80 -6.90 -1.13
N HIS A 124 8.59 -7.45 -1.25
CA HIS A 124 8.35 -8.89 -1.31
C HIS A 124 8.28 -9.43 -2.74
N LEU A 125 8.24 -8.55 -3.75
CA LEU A 125 8.15 -8.96 -5.14
C LEU A 125 9.49 -9.50 -5.63
N GLU A 126 9.44 -10.61 -6.37
CA GLU A 126 10.58 -11.04 -7.16
C GLU A 126 10.91 -9.99 -8.23
N GLU A 127 12.16 -9.94 -8.69
CA GLU A 127 12.60 -8.98 -9.71
C GLU A 127 11.70 -8.99 -10.96
N SER A 128 11.29 -10.19 -11.40
CA SER A 128 10.40 -10.35 -12.56
C SER A 128 8.97 -9.83 -12.33
N GLU A 129 8.50 -9.82 -11.08
CA GLU A 129 7.18 -9.28 -10.71
C GLU A 129 7.26 -7.76 -10.52
N LEU A 130 8.33 -7.27 -9.88
CA LEU A 130 8.60 -5.84 -9.71
C LEU A 130 8.70 -5.11 -11.06
N LEU A 131 9.27 -5.76 -12.09
CA LEU A 131 9.32 -5.22 -13.45
C LEU A 131 7.93 -5.07 -14.09
N LYS A 132 6.99 -5.97 -13.78
CA LYS A 132 5.61 -5.94 -14.33
C LYS A 132 4.68 -5.03 -13.53
N PHE A 133 4.95 -4.89 -12.24
CA PHE A 133 4.09 -4.17 -11.30
C PHE A 133 3.68 -2.76 -11.78
N PRO A 134 4.59 -1.90 -12.28
CA PRO A 134 4.21 -0.58 -12.78
C PRO A 134 3.20 -0.63 -13.94
N GLU A 135 3.39 -1.54 -14.88
CA GLU A 135 2.51 -1.71 -16.03
C GLU A 135 1.11 -2.17 -15.60
N VAL A 136 1.03 -3.09 -14.65
CA VAL A 136 -0.26 -3.58 -14.13
C VAL A 136 -0.99 -2.48 -13.35
N VAL A 137 -0.32 -1.82 -12.40
CA VAL A 137 -0.97 -0.88 -11.48
C VAL A 137 -1.19 0.49 -12.13
N PHE A 138 -0.17 1.06 -12.76
CA PHE A 138 -0.25 2.42 -13.30
C PHE A 138 -0.75 2.46 -14.73
N GLY A 139 -0.42 1.46 -15.54
CA GLY A 139 -0.85 1.33 -16.94
C GLY A 139 -2.25 0.73 -17.08
N PHE A 140 -2.45 -0.51 -16.61
CA PHE A 140 -3.69 -1.25 -16.80
C PHE A 140 -4.80 -0.82 -15.83
N MET A 141 -4.58 -0.93 -14.51
CA MET A 141 -5.58 -0.54 -13.51
C MET A 141 -5.88 0.96 -13.58
N ALA A 142 -4.81 1.76 -13.76
CA ALA A 142 -4.82 3.20 -13.91
C ALA A 142 -5.79 3.91 -12.93
N PRO A 143 -5.58 3.77 -11.61
CA PRO A 143 -6.44 4.43 -10.62
C PRO A 143 -6.21 5.95 -10.58
N SER A 144 -7.10 6.69 -9.91
CA SER A 144 -6.89 8.13 -9.73
C SER A 144 -5.73 8.43 -8.77
N THR A 145 -5.53 7.58 -7.77
CA THR A 145 -4.45 7.67 -6.78
C THR A 145 -3.86 6.30 -6.48
N VAL A 146 -2.54 6.22 -6.39
CA VAL A 146 -1.81 5.04 -5.89
C VAL A 146 -1.01 5.45 -4.68
N VAL A 147 -1.01 4.65 -3.62
CA VAL A 147 -0.15 4.86 -2.45
C VAL A 147 0.72 3.63 -2.27
N ILE A 148 2.03 3.83 -2.33
CA ILE A 148 3.02 2.76 -2.15
C ILE A 148 3.83 3.07 -0.90
N SER A 149 3.96 2.11 0.00
CA SER A 149 4.93 2.17 1.10
C SER A 149 5.94 1.04 0.98
N THR A 150 7.15 1.32 1.45
CA THR A 150 8.22 0.32 1.60
C THR A 150 9.18 0.75 2.71
N PRO A 151 9.93 -0.17 3.35
CA PRO A 151 10.98 0.18 4.29
C PRO A 151 12.02 1.15 3.72
N ASN A 152 12.53 2.05 4.56
CA ASN A 152 13.71 2.86 4.25
C ASN A 152 14.96 2.18 4.86
N SER A 153 15.82 1.61 4.02
CA SER A 153 17.02 0.90 4.52
C SER A 153 18.01 1.80 5.26
N GLU A 154 18.00 3.11 5.01
CA GLU A 154 18.84 4.08 5.75
C GLU A 154 18.48 4.13 7.24
N PHE A 155 17.25 3.77 7.61
CA PHE A 155 16.81 3.72 9.01
C PHE A 155 17.26 2.44 9.74
N ASN A 156 17.66 1.39 9.03
CA ASN A 156 17.82 0.04 9.60
C ASN A 156 18.86 -0.03 10.72
N HIS A 157 19.94 0.74 10.61
CA HIS A 157 21.01 0.76 11.61
C HIS A 157 20.54 1.27 12.99
N LEU A 158 19.37 1.91 13.05
CA LEU A 158 18.75 2.37 14.27
C LEU A 158 17.81 1.33 14.90
N LEU A 159 17.47 0.27 14.16
CA LEU A 159 16.56 -0.78 14.62
C LEU A 159 17.36 -1.91 15.31
N PRO A 160 16.98 -2.30 16.54
CA PRO A 160 17.69 -3.35 17.25
C PRO A 160 17.55 -4.70 16.53
N GLY A 161 18.67 -5.38 16.32
CA GLY A 161 18.70 -6.74 15.74
C GLY A 161 18.62 -6.80 14.22
N VAL A 162 18.58 -5.66 13.52
CA VAL A 162 18.59 -5.62 12.05
C VAL A 162 20.04 -5.51 11.55
N THR A 163 20.52 -6.53 10.84
CA THR A 163 21.89 -6.57 10.28
C THR A 163 21.92 -6.40 8.75
N SER A 164 20.81 -6.66 8.07
CA SER A 164 20.63 -6.43 6.64
C SER A 164 19.21 -5.94 6.38
N PHE A 165 18.30 -6.83 5.98
CA PHE A 165 16.88 -6.58 5.84
C PHE A 165 16.16 -6.78 7.17
N ARG A 166 15.10 -6.01 7.37
CA ARG A 166 14.20 -6.06 8.53
C ARG A 166 13.41 -7.37 8.61
N HIS A 167 13.22 -8.03 7.46
CA HIS A 167 12.50 -9.30 7.38
C HIS A 167 13.22 -10.27 6.45
N PRO A 168 13.29 -11.57 6.79
CA PRO A 168 13.93 -12.58 5.94
C PRO A 168 13.25 -12.76 4.57
N ASP A 169 11.96 -12.45 4.48
CA ASP A 169 11.19 -12.58 3.24
C ASP A 169 11.29 -11.35 2.32
N HIS A 170 12.07 -10.32 2.68
CA HIS A 170 12.32 -9.19 1.78
C HIS A 170 13.30 -9.59 0.67
N ARG A 171 12.98 -9.24 -0.57
CA ARG A 171 13.85 -9.40 -1.74
C ARG A 171 14.84 -8.25 -1.88
N PHE A 172 14.45 -7.06 -1.43
CA PHE A 172 15.28 -5.87 -1.38
C PHE A 172 14.81 -4.91 -0.28
N GLU A 173 15.66 -3.97 0.10
CA GLU A 173 15.24 -2.78 0.86
C GLU A 173 15.90 -1.54 0.31
N TRP A 174 15.10 -0.65 -0.26
CA TRP A 174 15.60 0.56 -0.89
C TRP A 174 15.92 1.65 0.12
N ASN A 175 17.00 2.38 -0.16
CA ASN A 175 17.23 3.69 0.45
C ASN A 175 16.29 4.73 -0.20
N ARG A 176 16.28 5.95 0.34
CA ARG A 176 15.36 7.01 -0.14
C ARG A 176 15.60 7.35 -1.60
N ARG A 177 16.87 7.42 -2.01
CA ARG A 177 17.24 7.75 -3.39
C ARG A 177 16.77 6.68 -4.38
N GLN A 178 16.93 5.41 -4.03
CA GLN A 178 16.49 4.27 -4.86
C GLN A 178 14.97 4.30 -5.05
N PHE A 179 14.22 4.44 -3.97
CA PHE A 179 12.75 4.53 -4.03
C PHE A 179 12.29 5.76 -4.81
N GLN A 180 12.88 6.93 -4.56
CA GLN A 180 12.55 8.17 -5.27
C GLN A 180 12.84 8.09 -6.76
N ASN A 181 13.99 7.56 -7.16
CA ASN A 181 14.35 7.40 -8.57
C ASN A 181 13.34 6.50 -9.29
N TRP A 182 13.07 5.32 -8.73
CA TRP A 182 12.10 4.38 -9.28
C TRP A 182 10.70 5.01 -9.38
N ALA A 183 10.25 5.66 -8.30
CA ALA A 183 8.94 6.29 -8.26
C ALA A 183 8.80 7.45 -9.27
N LEU A 184 9.84 8.27 -9.43
CA LEU A 184 9.86 9.35 -10.42
C LEU A 184 9.83 8.82 -11.86
N GLU A 185 10.55 7.73 -12.13
CA GLU A 185 10.53 7.05 -13.43
C GLU A 185 9.13 6.50 -13.75
N VAL A 186 8.51 5.77 -12.83
CA VAL A 186 7.14 5.25 -12.97
C VAL A 186 6.14 6.40 -13.15
N ALA A 187 6.24 7.44 -12.32
CA ALA A 187 5.34 8.59 -12.42
C ALA A 187 5.48 9.32 -13.76
N GLY A 188 6.71 9.47 -14.26
CA GLY A 188 6.99 10.06 -15.57
C GLY A 188 6.47 9.23 -16.73
N HIS A 189 6.58 7.90 -16.65
CA HIS A 189 6.17 6.99 -17.72
C HIS A 189 4.65 6.85 -17.86
N TYR A 190 3.90 6.88 -16.74
CA TYR A 190 2.44 6.64 -16.73
C TYR A 190 1.59 7.91 -16.47
N ASP A 191 2.17 9.11 -16.59
CA ASP A 191 1.48 10.39 -16.39
C ASP A 191 0.89 10.60 -14.98
N TYR A 192 1.65 10.24 -13.95
CA TYR A 192 1.36 10.58 -12.55
C TYR A 192 2.29 11.70 -12.06
N SER A 193 1.85 12.44 -11.06
CA SER A 193 2.74 13.16 -10.14
C SER A 193 2.97 12.30 -8.92
N VAL A 194 4.14 12.38 -8.29
CA VAL A 194 4.44 11.68 -7.05
C VAL A 194 4.87 12.66 -5.96
N GLU A 195 4.29 12.52 -4.77
CA GLU A 195 4.71 13.20 -3.54
C GLU A 195 5.35 12.18 -2.59
N PHE A 196 6.50 12.53 -2.02
CA PHE A 196 7.24 11.68 -1.10
C PHE A 196 7.01 12.09 0.35
N THR A 197 6.68 11.11 1.19
CA THR A 197 6.48 11.28 2.62
C THR A 197 6.83 9.98 3.35
N GLY A 198 6.42 9.81 4.60
CA GLY A 198 6.65 8.58 5.34
C GLY A 198 6.03 8.59 6.73
N VAL A 199 6.23 7.49 7.45
CA VAL A 199 5.82 7.34 8.86
C VAL A 199 6.94 6.72 9.69
N GLY A 200 6.84 6.87 11.01
CA GLY A 200 7.92 6.53 11.93
C GLY A 200 9.05 7.55 11.85
N HIS A 201 8.85 8.70 12.48
CA HIS A 201 9.87 9.74 12.58
C HIS A 201 11.13 9.19 13.29
N PRO A 202 12.33 9.61 12.86
CA PRO A 202 13.55 9.26 13.56
C PRO A 202 13.57 9.89 14.97
N PRO A 203 14.37 9.33 15.90
CA PRO A 203 14.65 9.98 17.16
C PRO A 203 15.25 11.37 16.96
N THR A 204 15.04 12.25 17.94
CA THR A 204 15.61 13.60 17.96
C THR A 204 17.13 13.55 17.78
N GLY A 205 17.67 14.34 16.86
CA GLY A 205 19.10 14.41 16.52
C GLY A 205 19.54 13.44 15.42
N MET A 206 18.63 12.62 14.88
CA MET A 206 18.89 11.68 13.78
C MET A 206 18.01 11.96 12.55
N GLU A 207 17.53 13.19 12.38
CA GLU A 207 16.57 13.59 11.34
C GLU A 207 17.06 13.30 9.92
N THR A 208 18.38 13.24 9.73
CA THR A 208 19.02 13.01 8.42
C THR A 208 18.67 11.66 7.81
N VAL A 209 18.34 10.63 8.61
CA VAL A 209 18.00 9.28 8.12
C VAL A 209 16.61 9.21 7.46
N GLY A 210 15.75 10.20 7.72
CA GLY A 210 14.37 10.24 7.24
C GLY A 210 13.43 9.29 7.98
N PHE A 211 12.25 9.05 7.41
CA PHE A 211 11.23 8.17 7.98
C PHE A 211 11.63 6.69 7.97
N CYS A 212 11.11 5.92 8.92
CA CYS A 212 11.31 4.47 9.00
C CYS A 212 10.61 3.72 7.86
N THR A 213 9.38 4.10 7.52
CA THR A 213 8.70 3.70 6.29
C THR A 213 8.65 4.92 5.37
N GLN A 214 9.09 4.75 4.13
CA GLN A 214 8.94 5.75 3.07
C GLN A 214 7.68 5.47 2.25
N ILE A 215 7.01 6.54 1.81
CA ILE A 215 5.73 6.49 1.12
C ILE A 215 5.78 7.38 -0.12
N GLY A 216 5.31 6.85 -1.24
CA GLY A 216 5.04 7.59 -2.48
C GLY A 216 3.54 7.68 -2.70
N VAL A 217 3.00 8.90 -2.77
CA VAL A 217 1.61 9.17 -3.13
C VAL A 217 1.57 9.63 -4.57
N PHE A 218 1.05 8.78 -5.45
CA PHE A 218 0.94 9.05 -6.87
C PHE A 218 -0.47 9.53 -7.18
N VAL A 219 -0.58 10.64 -7.89
CA VAL A 219 -1.87 11.19 -8.35
C VAL A 219 -1.81 11.32 -9.87
N ARG A 220 -2.80 10.77 -10.56
CA ARG A 220 -2.84 10.82 -12.02
C ARG A 220 -3.03 12.27 -12.48
N LYS A 221 -2.21 12.74 -13.42
CA LYS A 221 -2.21 14.14 -13.88
C LYS A 221 -3.48 14.49 -14.67
N TYR A 222 -3.98 13.53 -15.44
CA TYR A 222 -5.15 13.71 -16.28
C TYR A 222 -6.24 12.71 -15.91
N PRO A 223 -7.53 13.13 -15.83
CA PRO A 223 -8.62 12.18 -15.75
C PRO A 223 -8.62 11.31 -17.03
N ARG A 224 -9.05 10.05 -16.92
CA ARG A 224 -9.28 9.24 -18.12
C ARG A 224 -10.22 9.99 -19.04
N ASN A 225 -9.78 10.32 -20.25
CA ASN A 225 -10.71 10.57 -21.33
C ASN A 225 -11.56 9.30 -21.47
N SER A 226 -12.87 9.46 -21.60
CA SER A 226 -13.85 8.37 -21.70
C SER A 226 -13.67 7.48 -22.95
N GLU A 227 -12.63 7.70 -23.74
CA GLU A 227 -12.18 6.84 -24.81
C GLU A 227 -11.19 5.83 -24.23
N PHE A 228 -11.71 4.65 -23.88
CA PHE A 228 -10.89 3.47 -23.64
C PHE A 228 -9.91 3.32 -24.82
N PRO A 229 -8.60 3.19 -24.58
CA PRO A 229 -7.69 2.73 -25.63
C PRO A 229 -8.28 1.44 -26.18
N GLN A 230 -8.39 1.33 -27.51
CA GLN A 230 -8.91 0.14 -28.17
C GLN A 230 -8.30 -1.10 -27.52
N ALA A 231 -9.19 -1.92 -26.96
CA ALA A 231 -8.82 -3.07 -26.16
C ALA A 231 -7.83 -3.94 -26.94
N GLU A 232 -6.61 -4.07 -26.41
CA GLU A 232 -5.92 -5.35 -26.46
C GLU A 232 -6.94 -6.42 -26.05
N ASN A 233 -6.92 -7.59 -26.71
CA ASN A 233 -7.89 -8.69 -26.51
C ASN A 233 -8.38 -8.77 -25.06
N PRO A 234 -9.69 -8.95 -24.81
CA PRO A 234 -10.26 -8.90 -23.46
C PRO A 234 -9.44 -9.80 -22.54
N THR A 235 -8.77 -9.18 -21.57
CA THR A 235 -7.93 -9.90 -20.63
C THR A 235 -8.82 -10.86 -19.86
N GLU A 236 -8.50 -12.16 -19.87
CA GLU A 236 -9.29 -13.15 -19.13
C GLU A 236 -9.17 -12.90 -17.63
N ALA A 237 -10.27 -13.14 -16.91
CA ALA A 237 -10.26 -13.09 -15.45
C ALA A 237 -9.33 -14.19 -14.91
N VAL A 238 -8.35 -13.79 -14.11
CA VAL A 238 -7.30 -14.66 -13.57
C VAL A 238 -7.38 -14.79 -12.05
N TYR A 239 -7.94 -13.80 -11.38
CA TYR A 239 -8.12 -13.82 -9.93
C TYR A 239 -9.27 -14.72 -9.51
N LYS A 240 -9.11 -15.38 -8.36
CA LYS A 240 -10.14 -16.22 -7.76
C LYS A 240 -10.72 -15.52 -6.55
N THR A 241 -12.04 -15.32 -6.52
CA THR A 241 -12.71 -14.84 -5.31
C THR A 241 -12.58 -15.86 -4.19
N VAL A 242 -12.21 -15.38 -3.00
CA VAL A 242 -11.93 -16.18 -1.81
C VAL A 242 -13.18 -16.50 -1.01
#